data_AF-A0AAW9EAY6-F1
#
_entry.id   AF-A0AAW9EAY6-F1
#
_cell.length_a   1.000
_cell.length_b   1.000
_cell.length_c   1.000
_cell.angle_alpha   90.00
_cell.angle_beta   90.00
_cell.angle_gamma   90.00
#
_symmetry.space_group_name_H-M   'P 1'
#
loop_
_entity.id
_entity.type
_entity.pdbx_description
1 polymer ?
#
loop_
_entity_poly.entity_id
_entity_poly.type
_entity_poly.pdbx_seq_one_letter_code
_entity_poly.pdbx_strand_id
1 'polypeptide(L)'
;ENDNVDGPEDFHLVIVDNGRSKIIGSEFKDILRCIRCGACMNTCPAYRHIGGQGYDSIYPGPVGAVLTPLLGGYKDFKNLPYVCSLCTACDSVCPVKI
;
A
#
# COMPACT_ATOMS: atom_id res chain seq x y z
N GLU A 1 -25.67 24.17 28.36
CA GLU A 1 -24.53 23.36 27.90
C GLU A 1 -24.50 23.34 26.36
N ASN A 2 -24.27 24.50 25.72
CA ASN A 2 -24.21 24.64 24.26
C ASN A 2 -22.83 25.11 23.74
N ASP A 3 -21.80 25.15 24.59
CA ASP A 3 -20.51 25.78 24.29
C ASP A 3 -19.36 24.79 23.99
N ASN A 4 -19.66 23.53 23.67
CA ASN A 4 -18.65 22.53 23.32
C ASN A 4 -18.76 22.12 21.85
N VAL A 5 -18.59 23.05 20.92
CA VAL A 5 -18.41 22.71 19.49
C VAL A 5 -16.92 22.79 19.18
N ASP A 6 -16.19 21.70 19.44
CA ASP A 6 -14.79 21.57 19.03
C ASP A 6 -14.71 21.37 17.51
N GLY A 7 -14.49 22.46 16.79
CA GLY A 7 -14.29 22.43 15.34
C GLY A 7 -13.63 23.71 14.82
N PRO A 8 -12.90 23.65 13.70
CA PRO A 8 -12.33 24.85 13.10
C PRO A 8 -13.45 25.76 12.58
N GLU A 9 -13.21 27.08 12.60
CA GLU A 9 -14.12 28.07 11.98
C GLU A 9 -14.27 27.80 10.47
N ASP A 10 -13.17 27.40 9.81
CA ASP A 10 -13.13 27.01 8.40
C ASP A 10 -12.38 25.67 8.20
N PHE A 11 -12.94 24.78 7.37
CA PHE A 11 -12.32 23.50 6.99
C PHE A 11 -12.10 23.41 5.48
N HIS A 12 -10.85 23.23 5.07
CA HIS A 12 -10.48 23.03 3.66
C HIS A 12 -9.89 21.63 3.47
N LEU A 13 -10.51 20.83 2.61
CA LEU A 13 -10.03 19.50 2.24
C LEU A 13 -9.46 19.51 0.82
N VAL A 14 -8.16 19.24 0.68
CA VAL A 14 -7.52 19.03 -0.60
C VAL A 14 -7.24 17.54 -0.76
N ILE A 15 -7.89 16.90 -1.74
CA ILE A 15 -7.66 15.49 -2.08
C ILE A 15 -6.75 15.43 -3.30
N VAL A 16 -5.60 14.77 -3.16
CA VAL A 16 -4.67 14.52 -4.26
C VAL A 16 -4.80 13.08 -4.71
N ASP A 17 -5.33 12.86 -5.91
CA ASP A 17 -5.53 11.51 -6.47
C ASP A 17 -4.21 10.75 -6.64
N ASN A 18 -3.19 11.43 -7.17
CA ASN A 18 -1.87 10.85 -7.47
C ASN A 18 -1.94 9.52 -8.24
N GLY A 19 -2.86 9.42 -9.21
CA GLY A 19 -3.01 8.25 -10.07
C GLY A 19 -3.89 7.13 -9.52
N ARG A 20 -4.43 7.27 -8.29
CA ARG A 20 -5.26 6.23 -7.66
C ARG A 20 -6.57 5.97 -8.40
N SER A 21 -7.18 6.98 -9.01
CA SER A 21 -8.41 6.83 -9.82
C SER A 21 -8.19 5.88 -11.00
N LYS A 22 -6.99 5.85 -11.59
CA LYS A 22 -6.63 4.90 -12.65
C LYS A 22 -6.52 3.47 -12.12
N ILE A 23 -5.96 3.30 -10.93
CA ILE A 23 -5.81 2.00 -10.26
C ILE A 23 -7.19 1.43 -9.90
N ILE A 24 -8.12 2.25 -9.44
CA ILE A 24 -9.51 1.85 -9.16
C ILE A 24 -10.18 1.22 -10.40
N GLY A 25 -9.90 1.75 -11.59
CA GLY A 25 -10.41 1.23 -12.86
C GLY A 25 -9.67 0.00 -13.41
N SER A 26 -8.67 -0.52 -12.70
CA SER A 26 -7.85 -1.66 -13.12
C SER A 26 -8.16 -2.94 -12.35
N GLU A 27 -7.56 -4.05 -12.77
CA GLU A 27 -7.58 -5.32 -12.03
C GLU A 27 -6.94 -5.21 -10.63
N PHE A 28 -6.09 -4.20 -10.40
CA PHE A 28 -5.37 -4.00 -9.14
C PHE A 28 -6.15 -3.20 -8.10
N LYS A 29 -7.41 -2.84 -8.33
CA LYS A 29 -8.21 -1.96 -7.45
C LYS A 29 -8.19 -2.35 -5.97
N ASP A 30 -8.13 -3.64 -5.67
CA ASP A 30 -8.17 -4.15 -4.30
C ASP A 30 -6.94 -3.72 -3.48
N ILE A 31 -5.79 -3.46 -4.12
CA ILE A 31 -4.58 -2.98 -3.40
C ILE A 31 -4.83 -1.67 -2.64
N LEU A 32 -5.77 -0.84 -3.09
CA LEU A 32 -6.12 0.43 -2.46
C LEU A 32 -6.94 0.27 -1.17
N ARG A 33 -7.43 -0.94 -0.86
CA ARG A 33 -8.12 -1.25 0.40
C ARG A 33 -7.14 -1.52 1.55
N CYS A 34 -5.83 -1.57 1.26
CA CYS A 34 -4.81 -1.79 2.26
C CYS A 34 -4.82 -0.71 3.35
N ILE A 35 -5.08 -1.13 4.60
CA ILE A 35 -5.04 -0.27 5.79
C ILE A 35 -3.65 -0.12 6.41
N ARG A 36 -2.61 -0.60 5.72
CA ARG A 36 -1.20 -0.57 6.15
C ARG A 36 -0.96 -1.18 7.55
N CYS A 37 -1.65 -2.26 7.91
CA CYS A 37 -1.48 -2.94 9.22
C CYS A 37 -0.11 -3.63 9.42
N GLY A 38 0.62 -3.93 8.34
CA GLY A 38 1.95 -4.54 8.39
C GLY A 38 2.00 -6.06 8.62
N ALA A 39 0.87 -6.74 8.82
CA ALA A 39 0.83 -8.20 9.02
C ALA A 39 1.51 -8.98 7.87
N CYS A 40 1.23 -8.57 6.62
CA CYS A 40 1.85 -9.17 5.44
C CYS A 40 3.37 -8.99 5.38
N MET A 41 3.90 -7.86 5.88
CA MET A 41 5.35 -7.61 5.91
C MET A 41 6.04 -8.55 6.90
N ASN A 42 5.46 -8.72 8.10
CA ASN A 42 6.04 -9.53 9.16
C ASN A 42 6.10 -11.03 8.84
N THR A 43 5.19 -11.51 7.98
CA THR A 43 5.17 -12.91 7.53
C THR A 43 5.94 -13.12 6.21
N CYS A 44 6.18 -12.06 5.43
CA CYS A 44 6.84 -12.17 4.14
C CYS A 44 8.32 -12.58 4.28
N PRO A 45 8.75 -13.72 3.72
CA PRO A 45 10.13 -14.17 3.85
C PRO A 45 11.11 -13.21 3.17
N ALA A 46 10.75 -12.67 2.00
CA ALA A 46 11.61 -11.74 1.28
C ALA A 46 11.84 -10.45 2.06
N TYR A 47 10.77 -9.81 2.55
CA TYR A 47 10.88 -8.61 3.38
C TYR A 47 11.73 -8.83 4.63
N ARG A 48 11.60 -10.00 5.29
CA ARG A 48 12.41 -10.33 6.46
C ARG A 48 13.91 -10.48 6.17
N HIS A 49 14.29 -10.85 4.94
CA HIS A 49 15.69 -11.04 4.57
C HIS A 49 16.34 -9.75 4.05
N ILE A 50 15.63 -8.98 3.20
CA ILE A 50 16.22 -7.80 2.53
C ILE A 50 15.82 -6.48 3.19
N GLY A 51 14.87 -6.50 4.13
CA GLY A 51 14.32 -5.31 4.78
C GLY A 51 13.54 -4.40 3.83
N GLY A 52 13.15 -3.22 4.33
CA GLY A 52 12.43 -2.22 3.53
C GLY A 52 13.30 -1.56 2.45
N GLN A 53 14.60 -1.41 2.69
CA GLN A 53 15.52 -0.78 1.73
C GLN A 53 15.67 -1.60 0.44
N GLY A 54 15.55 -2.93 0.50
CA GLY A 54 15.59 -3.78 -0.69
C GLY A 54 14.42 -3.58 -1.67
N TYR A 55 13.40 -2.81 -1.30
CA TYR A 55 12.25 -2.48 -2.15
C TYR A 55 12.38 -1.13 -2.88
N ASP A 56 13.43 -0.34 -2.60
CA ASP A 56 13.70 0.96 -3.24
C ASP A 56 12.46 1.87 -3.37
N SER A 57 11.60 1.84 -2.34
CA SER A 57 10.30 2.49 -2.34
C SER A 57 9.87 2.82 -0.91
N ILE A 58 9.08 3.88 -0.77
CA ILE A 58 8.40 4.23 0.49
C ILE A 58 7.30 3.22 0.87
N TYR A 59 6.88 2.37 -0.08
CA TYR A 59 6.00 1.24 0.15
C TYR A 59 6.83 -0.05 0.07
N PRO A 60 7.20 -0.67 1.20
CA PRO A 60 7.93 -1.92 1.18
C PRO A 60 7.02 -3.15 1.32
N GLY A 61 7.63 -4.34 1.21
CA GLY A 61 6.95 -5.61 1.43
C GLY A 61 5.94 -5.98 0.33
N PRO A 62 5.04 -6.95 0.58
CA PRO A 62 4.10 -7.43 -0.42
C PRO A 62 3.22 -6.34 -1.04
N VAL A 63 2.77 -5.37 -0.23
CA VAL A 63 1.98 -4.22 -0.71
C VAL A 63 2.82 -3.34 -1.63
N GLY A 64 4.07 -3.09 -1.24
CA GLY A 64 5.05 -2.34 -2.02
C GLY A 64 5.33 -2.91 -3.40
N ALA A 65 5.42 -4.23 -3.50
CA ALA A 65 5.68 -4.94 -4.75
C ALA A 65 4.60 -4.70 -5.80
N VAL A 66 3.35 -4.43 -5.38
CA VAL A 66 2.22 -4.14 -6.27
C VAL A 66 1.97 -2.64 -6.42
N LEU A 67 1.90 -1.91 -5.31
CA LEU A 67 1.48 -0.50 -5.31
C LEU A 67 2.53 0.43 -5.91
N THR A 68 3.83 0.16 -5.69
CA THR A 68 4.91 1.02 -6.19
C THR A 68 4.93 1.13 -7.72
N PRO A 69 4.94 0.03 -8.51
CA PRO A 69 4.92 0.16 -9.97
C PRO A 69 3.64 0.79 -10.52
N LEU A 70 2.51 0.70 -9.78
CA LEU A 70 1.26 1.36 -10.17
C LEU A 70 1.29 2.88 -9.98
N LEU A 71 1.99 3.36 -8.93
CA LEU A 71 2.10 4.80 -8.65
C LEU A 71 3.32 5.46 -9.31
N GLY A 72 4.47 4.80 -9.25
CA GLY A 72 5.76 5.30 -9.73
C GLY A 72 6.11 4.88 -11.16
N GLY A 73 5.32 3.99 -11.77
CA GLY A 73 5.50 3.53 -13.14
C GLY A 73 6.26 2.20 -13.25
N TYR A 74 5.80 1.32 -14.13
CA TYR A 74 6.36 -0.02 -14.28
C TYR A 74 7.84 -0.03 -14.71
N LYS A 75 8.28 0.92 -15.54
CA LYS A 75 9.65 0.92 -16.08
C LYS A 75 10.72 0.96 -14.99
N ASP A 76 10.49 1.77 -13.96
CA ASP A 76 11.45 2.01 -12.88
C ASP A 76 11.35 0.93 -11.80
N PHE A 77 10.16 0.38 -11.58
CA PHE A 77 9.88 -0.57 -10.49
C PHE A 77 9.59 -2.00 -10.93
N LYS A 78 9.86 -2.36 -12.20
CA LYS A 78 9.59 -3.70 -12.77
C LYS A 78 10.24 -4.85 -12.01
N ASN A 79 11.30 -4.58 -11.24
CA ASN A 79 12.02 -5.61 -10.50
C ASN A 79 11.31 -6.01 -9.19
N LEU A 80 10.47 -5.14 -8.62
CA LEU A 80 9.85 -5.39 -7.32
C LEU A 80 8.92 -6.61 -7.27
N PRO A 81 8.07 -6.87 -8.28
CA PRO A 81 7.26 -8.09 -8.30
C PRO A 81 8.09 -9.39 -8.21
N TYR A 82 9.33 -9.39 -8.73
CA TYR A 82 10.21 -10.57 -8.72
C TYR A 82 10.80 -10.88 -7.34
N VAL A 83 10.62 -10.02 -6.34
CA VAL A 83 10.97 -10.28 -4.95
C VAL A 83 9.99 -11.28 -4.30
N CYS A 84 8.80 -11.45 -4.88
CA CYS A 84 7.76 -12.33 -4.35
C CYS A 84 8.07 -13.81 -4.64
N SER A 85 8.06 -14.65 -3.59
CA SER A 85 8.23 -16.10 -3.70
C SER A 85 6.93 -16.88 -3.98
N LEU A 86 5.80 -16.17 -4.14
CA LEU A 86 4.46 -16.76 -4.31
C LEU A 86 4.03 -17.75 -3.20
N CYS A 87 4.60 -17.62 -2.00
CA CYS A 87 4.31 -18.50 -0.87
C CYS A 87 2.95 -18.26 -0.18
N THR A 88 2.17 -17.28 -0.65
CA THR A 88 0.82 -16.91 -0.15
C THR A 88 0.69 -16.62 1.35
N ALA A 89 1.80 -16.49 2.09
CA ALA A 89 1.75 -16.23 3.54
C ALA A 89 1.01 -14.94 3.89
N CYS A 90 1.15 -13.90 3.06
CA CYS A 90 0.47 -12.61 3.24
C CYS A 90 -1.06 -12.68 3.16
N ASP A 91 -1.61 -13.59 2.35
CA ASP A 91 -3.06 -13.76 2.16
C ASP A 91 -3.73 -14.25 3.46
N SER A 92 -3.12 -15.26 4.09
CA SER A 92 -3.64 -15.86 5.33
C SER A 92 -3.77 -14.88 6.49
N VAL A 93 -2.89 -13.87 6.56
CA VAL A 93 -2.83 -12.90 7.65
C VAL A 93 -3.49 -11.56 7.33
N CYS A 94 -3.93 -11.35 6.09
CA CYS A 94 -4.50 -10.07 5.69
C CYS A 94 -5.89 -9.86 6.33
N PRO A 95 -6.11 -8.80 7.13
CA PRO A 95 -7.39 -8.57 7.79
C PRO A 95 -8.46 -8.02 6.84
N VAL A 96 -8.05 -7.42 5.71
CA VAL A 96 -8.96 -6.81 4.72
C VAL A 96 -9.12 -7.62 3.44
N LYS A 97 -8.52 -8.83 3.39
CA LYS A 97 -8.68 -9.83 2.33
C LYS A 97 -8.47 -9.26 0.92
N ILE A 98 -7.26 -8.72 0.73
CA ILE A 98 -6.69 -8.28 -0.55
C ILE A 98 -5.66 -9.28 -1.04
#